data_AF-A0A370HNQ5-F1
#
_entry.id   AF-A0A370HNQ5-F1
#
_cell.length_a   1.000
_cell.length_b   1.000
_cell.length_c   1.000
_cell.angle_alpha   90.00
_cell.angle_beta   90.00
_cell.angle_gamma   90.00
#
_symmetry.space_group_name_H-M   'P 1'
#
loop_
_entity.id
_entity.type
_entity.pdbx_description
1 polymer ?
#
loop_
_entity_poly.entity_id
_entity_poly.type
_entity_poly.pdbx_seq_one_letter_code
_entity_poly.pdbx_strand_id
1 'polypeptide(L)'
;MIILPSQWTPNTRDYDVFVLDNRQWVVDAEKSWSFSSPDDNTLRFEVRKGDQFSDSAWTDPWGVERAEINDTARYSTSQEIGVAYQFMIEPGSHNTARWLVMGQLHSNTSGSPPIEIKLEGNDKMVIYGNYQSSSGSVVYQKLFQDTQDLVRGKWYTMKMLVKIDAYGGGYVDIYRDGQQIVDYSGKLGYLGQTQTYWREGIYRATPSSGETIAINYKNIDIEVGSGARSVSAGSTTSPSPAPTPTGSTLSTWNGEKFVGGWADNTIYGTSGNNMLYGKTGNDTLTGGAGKDAFVFDTQPGSTNQDTIKDFNVYDDTIVLENAIFTTLQAGSLPSGAFYIGARAHDGDDRLIYDSGTGALYYDADGWGSSGSVKIATLAAGLKMTAANFYII
;
A
#
# COMPACT_ATOMS: atom_id res chain seq x y z
N MET A 1 6.82 17.99 0.63
CA MET A 1 5.40 17.62 0.50
C MET A 1 5.28 16.26 1.16
N ILE A 2 4.39 16.11 2.14
CA ILE A 2 4.16 14.82 2.81
C ILE A 2 3.08 14.13 1.99
N ILE A 3 3.42 13.00 1.39
CA ILE A 3 2.50 12.15 0.63
C ILE A 3 2.23 10.92 1.52
N LEU A 4 0.98 10.52 1.73
CA LEU A 4 0.68 9.21 2.33
C LEU A 4 0.93 8.11 1.29
N PRO A 5 1.31 6.88 1.67
CA PRO A 5 1.50 5.79 0.73
C PRO A 5 0.35 5.63 -0.28
N SER A 6 -0.91 5.77 0.17
CA SER A 6 -2.14 5.67 -0.63
C SER A 6 -2.42 6.88 -1.54
N GLN A 7 -1.63 7.95 -1.37
CA GLN A 7 -1.63 9.16 -2.18
C GLN A 7 -0.45 9.18 -3.17
N TRP A 8 0.44 8.18 -3.12
CA TRP A 8 1.54 8.08 -4.06
C TRP A 8 1.01 7.83 -5.47
N THR A 9 1.31 8.76 -6.36
CA THR A 9 1.01 8.65 -7.79
C THR A 9 2.34 8.59 -8.52
N PRO A 10 2.59 7.59 -9.37
CA PRO A 10 3.85 7.49 -10.09
C PRO A 10 3.97 8.64 -11.08
N ASN A 11 4.66 9.71 -10.69
CA ASN A 11 4.96 10.87 -11.52
C ASN A 11 6.48 10.97 -11.77
N THR A 12 7.04 9.90 -12.32
CA THR A 12 8.24 9.91 -13.18
C THR A 12 9.57 10.44 -12.61
N ARG A 13 9.76 10.68 -11.31
CA ARG A 13 11.11 11.04 -10.79
C ARG A 13 11.44 10.44 -9.43
N ASP A 14 12.65 9.89 -9.39
CA ASP A 14 13.30 9.26 -8.26
C ASP A 14 13.36 10.14 -7.01
N TYR A 15 13.46 9.49 -5.85
CA TYR A 15 13.49 10.09 -4.51
C TYR A 15 12.18 10.71 -4.03
N ASP A 16 11.04 10.16 -4.44
CA ASP A 16 9.77 10.50 -3.81
C ASP A 16 9.83 10.17 -2.32
N VAL A 17 9.55 11.18 -1.49
CA VAL A 17 9.49 11.04 -0.05
C VAL A 17 8.03 10.98 0.39
N PHE A 18 7.66 9.91 1.08
CA PHE A 18 6.36 9.76 1.73
C PHE A 18 6.53 9.53 3.23
N VAL A 19 5.43 9.67 3.99
CA VAL A 19 5.42 9.39 5.42
C VAL A 19 4.50 8.22 5.71
N LEU A 20 5.01 7.22 6.44
CA LEU A 20 4.26 6.09 6.99
C LEU A 20 4.69 5.92 8.46
N ASP A 21 3.73 5.81 9.37
CA ASP A 21 3.95 5.64 10.81
C ASP A 21 4.93 6.68 11.43
N ASN A 22 4.76 7.96 11.06
CA ASN A 22 5.62 9.09 11.46
C ASN A 22 7.09 8.98 11.00
N ARG A 23 7.41 8.09 10.06
CA ARG A 23 8.74 7.94 9.46
C ARG A 23 8.74 8.40 8.02
N GLN A 24 9.84 9.02 7.58
CA GLN A 24 10.03 9.46 6.20
C GLN A 24 10.76 8.38 5.39
N TRP A 25 10.15 8.00 4.28
CA TRP A 25 10.61 6.94 3.39
C TRP A 25 10.90 7.50 2.02
N VAL A 26 11.98 7.06 1.41
CA VAL A 26 12.35 7.34 0.02
C VAL A 26 12.00 6.13 -0.83
N VAL A 27 11.33 6.34 -1.97
CA VAL A 27 11.00 5.28 -2.93
C VAL A 27 12.13 5.09 -3.94
N ASP A 28 12.62 3.84 -4.04
CA ASP A 28 13.61 3.37 -5.01
C ASP A 28 12.91 2.41 -6.01
N ALA A 29 12.00 2.95 -6.81
CA ALA A 29 11.19 2.20 -7.79
C ALA A 29 10.93 3.04 -9.04
N GLU A 30 11.10 2.46 -10.23
CA GLU A 30 11.08 3.21 -11.49
C GLU A 30 9.75 3.11 -12.25
N LYS A 31 9.05 1.98 -12.15
CA LYS A 31 7.83 1.73 -12.94
C LYS A 31 6.58 2.08 -12.15
N SER A 32 5.53 2.47 -12.87
CA SER A 32 4.23 2.84 -12.27
C SER A 32 3.54 1.71 -11.51
N TRP A 33 3.92 0.45 -11.76
CA TRP A 33 3.43 -0.72 -11.03
C TRP A 33 4.35 -1.14 -9.89
N SER A 34 5.59 -0.63 -9.82
CA SER A 34 6.63 -1.20 -8.97
C SER A 34 6.40 -0.94 -7.49
N PHE A 35 5.73 0.14 -7.15
CA PHE A 35 5.37 0.51 -5.79
C PHE A 35 3.92 0.98 -5.78
N SER A 36 3.17 0.65 -4.73
CA SER A 36 1.80 1.11 -4.51
C SER A 36 1.45 0.91 -3.05
N SER A 37 0.37 1.53 -2.58
CA SER A 37 -0.16 1.28 -1.25
C SER A 37 -1.64 0.96 -1.35
N PRO A 38 -2.04 -0.32 -1.29
CA PRO A 38 -3.45 -0.70 -1.34
C PRO A 38 -4.28 -0.11 -0.20
N ASP A 39 -3.66 0.15 0.96
CA ASP A 39 -4.27 0.85 2.08
C ASP A 39 -3.21 1.70 2.82
N ASP A 40 -3.60 2.45 3.85
CA ASP A 40 -2.70 3.36 4.58
C ASP A 40 -1.65 2.65 5.43
N ASN A 41 -1.79 1.34 5.65
CA ASN A 41 -0.85 0.55 6.45
C ASN A 41 -0.08 -0.46 5.61
N THR A 42 -0.51 -0.75 4.37
CA THR A 42 0.06 -1.79 3.52
C THR A 42 0.77 -1.20 2.33
N LEU A 43 2.08 -1.43 2.24
CA LEU A 43 2.91 -1.13 1.08
C LEU A 43 3.03 -2.36 0.18
N ARG A 44 2.83 -2.20 -1.13
CA ARG A 44 2.97 -3.26 -2.13
C ARG A 44 4.07 -2.93 -3.12
N PHE A 45 5.00 -3.86 -3.27
CA PHE A 45 6.09 -3.80 -4.21
C PHE A 45 5.90 -4.86 -5.28
N GLU A 46 6.15 -4.52 -6.54
CA GLU A 46 6.11 -5.45 -7.67
C GLU A 46 7.34 -5.27 -8.56
N VAL A 47 7.92 -6.37 -8.99
CA VAL A 47 8.95 -6.36 -10.03
C VAL A 47 8.61 -7.33 -11.15
N ARG A 48 8.82 -6.88 -12.37
CA ARG A 48 8.72 -7.64 -13.61
C ARG A 48 10.11 -7.77 -14.22
N LYS A 49 10.24 -8.71 -15.16
CA LYS A 49 11.51 -8.94 -15.86
C LYS A 49 12.00 -7.66 -16.53
N GLY A 50 13.19 -7.20 -16.15
CA GLY A 50 13.82 -6.01 -16.71
C GLY A 50 13.48 -4.68 -16.02
N ASP A 51 12.76 -4.69 -14.88
CA ASP A 51 12.52 -3.51 -14.04
C ASP A 51 13.79 -3.06 -13.29
N GLN A 52 14.80 -2.62 -14.06
CA GLN A 52 16.07 -2.11 -13.57
C GLN A 52 15.90 -0.69 -13.02
N PHE A 53 16.15 -0.49 -11.73
CA PHE A 53 16.10 0.84 -11.15
C PHE A 53 17.25 1.73 -11.65
N SER A 54 16.91 2.98 -11.97
CA SER A 54 17.87 4.01 -12.36
C SER A 54 17.37 5.39 -11.94
N ASP A 55 18.22 6.11 -11.20
CA ASP A 55 18.01 7.51 -10.84
C ASP A 55 19.11 8.44 -11.36
N SER A 56 19.06 9.72 -10.99
CA SER A 56 20.06 10.73 -11.38
C SER A 56 21.47 10.54 -10.80
N ALA A 57 21.61 9.72 -9.76
CA ALA A 57 22.85 9.45 -9.03
C ALA A 57 23.38 8.02 -9.25
N TRP A 58 22.51 7.05 -9.57
CA TRP A 58 22.83 5.64 -9.61
C TRP A 58 21.90 4.86 -10.56
N THR A 59 22.49 3.94 -11.33
CA THR A 59 21.77 2.92 -12.08
C THR A 59 22.20 1.55 -11.57
N ASP A 60 21.23 0.69 -11.27
CA ASP A 60 21.55 -0.68 -10.88
C ASP A 60 22.28 -1.43 -12.00
N PRO A 61 23.12 -2.44 -11.69
CA PRO A 61 23.76 -3.25 -12.72
C PRO A 61 22.74 -3.96 -13.61
N TRP A 62 23.11 -4.21 -14.87
CA TRP A 62 22.28 -5.02 -15.78
C TRP A 62 21.97 -6.40 -15.18
N GLY A 63 20.72 -6.84 -15.33
CA GLY A 63 20.24 -8.11 -14.78
C GLY A 63 19.87 -8.04 -13.29
N VAL A 64 19.57 -6.84 -12.80
CA VAL A 64 19.07 -6.58 -11.46
C VAL A 64 17.77 -5.80 -11.56
N GLU A 65 16.80 -6.18 -10.73
CA GLU A 65 15.47 -5.58 -10.67
C GLU A 65 15.21 -5.06 -9.25
N ARG A 66 14.60 -3.87 -9.15
CA ARG A 66 14.37 -3.23 -7.85
C ARG A 66 13.04 -2.48 -7.80
N ALA A 67 12.36 -2.70 -6.69
CA ALA A 67 11.32 -1.83 -6.16
C ALA A 67 11.46 -1.85 -4.64
N GLU A 68 12.08 -0.82 -4.05
CA GLU A 68 12.29 -0.75 -2.61
C GLU A 68 11.86 0.62 -2.05
N ILE A 69 11.77 0.70 -0.74
CA ILE A 69 11.87 1.96 -0.01
C ILE A 69 13.09 1.92 0.91
N ASN A 70 13.59 3.09 1.27
CA ASN A 70 14.57 3.23 2.34
C ASN A 70 14.17 4.29 3.35
N ASP A 71 14.45 4.01 4.61
CA ASP A 71 14.25 4.97 5.68
C ASP A 71 15.28 6.10 5.56
N THR A 72 14.79 7.33 5.63
CA THR A 72 15.65 8.54 5.65
C THR A 72 16.45 8.64 6.94
N ALA A 73 15.97 8.07 8.04
CA ALA A 73 16.66 8.06 9.31
C ALA A 73 17.90 7.16 9.26
N ARG A 74 18.99 7.64 9.89
CA ARG A 74 20.25 6.90 10.02
C ARG A 74 20.46 6.50 11.47
N TYR A 75 20.48 5.20 11.74
CA TYR A 75 20.59 4.63 13.08
C TYR A 75 22.04 4.51 13.48
N SER A 76 22.38 4.91 14.71
CA SER A 76 23.72 4.68 15.24
C SER A 76 23.96 3.19 15.46
N THR A 77 25.08 2.68 14.93
CA THR A 77 25.51 1.28 15.16
C THR A 77 25.81 0.98 16.63
N SER A 78 26.06 2.00 17.45
CA SER A 78 26.26 1.83 18.90
C SER A 78 25.00 1.47 19.68
N GLN A 79 23.82 1.66 19.07
CA GLN A 79 22.52 1.42 19.70
C GLN A 79 21.91 0.11 19.22
N GLU A 80 21.02 -0.45 20.03
CA GLU A 80 20.12 -1.51 19.59
C GLU A 80 19.11 -0.93 18.59
N ILE A 81 18.74 -1.72 17.59
CA ILE A 81 17.75 -1.37 16.57
C ILE A 81 16.70 -2.48 16.59
N GLY A 82 15.45 -2.09 16.80
CA GLY A 82 14.29 -2.95 16.68
C GLY A 82 13.60 -2.68 15.37
N VAL A 83 13.21 -3.74 14.66
CA VAL A 83 12.37 -3.65 13.46
C VAL A 83 11.29 -4.72 13.57
N ALA A 84 10.02 -4.35 13.51
CA ALA A 84 8.90 -5.27 13.41
C ALA A 84 8.01 -4.87 12.24
N TYR A 85 7.49 -5.86 11.52
CA TYR A 85 6.60 -5.66 10.38
C TYR A 85 5.88 -6.96 10.05
N GLN A 86 4.86 -6.89 9.22
CA GLN A 86 4.25 -8.06 8.58
C GLN A 86 4.54 -8.04 7.09
N PHE A 87 4.68 -9.21 6.47
CA PHE A 87 4.79 -9.31 5.01
C PHE A 87 3.98 -10.47 4.44
N MET A 88 3.62 -10.37 3.16
CA MET A 88 2.96 -11.42 2.38
C MET A 88 3.50 -11.42 0.95
N ILE A 89 3.99 -12.57 0.49
CA ILE A 89 4.27 -12.80 -0.95
C ILE A 89 2.94 -13.16 -1.62
N GLU A 90 2.56 -12.44 -2.68
CA GLU A 90 1.29 -12.70 -3.38
C GLU A 90 1.24 -14.10 -4.02
N PRO A 91 0.05 -14.70 -4.15
CA PRO A 91 -0.15 -15.90 -4.97
C PRO A 91 0.41 -15.71 -6.38
N GLY A 92 1.05 -16.74 -6.92
CA GLY A 92 1.65 -16.70 -8.25
C GLY A 92 2.84 -17.64 -8.40
N SER A 93 3.60 -17.47 -9.48
CA SER A 93 4.80 -18.26 -9.78
C SER A 93 5.90 -18.04 -8.74
N HIS A 94 6.57 -19.14 -8.35
CA HIS A 94 7.71 -19.14 -7.43
C HIS A 94 8.87 -18.25 -7.88
N ASN A 95 9.65 -17.73 -6.92
CA ASN A 95 10.87 -16.99 -7.20
C ASN A 95 11.98 -17.92 -7.73
N THR A 96 12.30 -17.84 -9.01
CA THR A 96 13.43 -18.59 -9.60
C THR A 96 14.72 -17.77 -9.66
N ALA A 97 14.68 -16.50 -9.26
CA ALA A 97 15.88 -15.67 -9.20
C ALA A 97 16.90 -16.29 -8.24
N ARG A 98 18.19 -16.23 -8.62
CA ARG A 98 19.29 -16.75 -7.79
C ARG A 98 19.40 -16.07 -6.42
N TRP A 99 18.83 -14.87 -6.27
CA TRP A 99 18.61 -14.19 -5.00
C TRP A 99 17.52 -13.13 -5.15
N LEU A 100 16.76 -12.90 -4.08
CA LEU A 100 15.81 -11.80 -3.90
C LEU A 100 15.90 -11.31 -2.46
N VAL A 101 16.27 -10.05 -2.22
CA VAL A 101 16.23 -9.39 -0.90
C VAL A 101 14.85 -8.76 -0.72
N MET A 102 14.26 -8.98 0.46
CA MET A 102 12.95 -8.42 0.86
C MET A 102 13.07 -7.39 1.99
N GLY A 103 14.10 -7.49 2.83
CA GLY A 103 14.39 -6.51 3.87
C GLY A 103 15.87 -6.50 4.21
N GLN A 104 16.42 -5.33 4.54
CA GLN A 104 17.85 -5.19 4.81
C GLN A 104 18.16 -4.00 5.72
N LEU A 105 19.13 -4.19 6.61
CA LEU A 105 19.86 -3.06 7.19
C LEU A 105 21.06 -2.78 6.30
N HIS A 106 21.07 -1.61 5.67
CA HIS A 106 22.12 -1.23 4.72
C HIS A 106 23.22 -0.39 5.39
N SER A 107 24.47 -0.62 4.98
CA SER A 107 25.64 0.12 5.48
C SER A 107 25.78 1.48 4.79
N ASN A 108 26.40 2.45 5.47
CA ASN A 108 26.86 3.69 4.87
C ASN A 108 28.31 3.63 4.35
N THR A 109 29.05 2.56 4.62
CA THR A 109 30.47 2.39 4.27
C THR A 109 30.76 1.23 3.31
N SER A 110 29.77 0.38 3.04
CA SER A 110 29.88 -0.78 2.15
C SER A 110 28.63 -0.90 1.28
N GLY A 111 28.80 -1.37 0.05
CA GLY A 111 27.69 -1.70 -0.84
C GLY A 111 26.96 -2.99 -0.44
N SER A 112 27.53 -3.79 0.47
CA SER A 112 26.88 -5.00 0.99
C SER A 112 26.18 -4.71 2.32
N PRO A 113 24.89 -5.05 2.50
CA PRO A 113 24.17 -4.81 3.75
C PRO A 113 24.70 -5.67 4.91
N PRO A 114 24.81 -5.14 6.15
CA PRO A 114 25.11 -5.98 7.32
C PRO A 114 24.07 -7.07 7.60
N ILE A 115 22.78 -6.80 7.35
CA ILE A 115 21.71 -7.80 7.48
C ILE A 115 20.93 -7.86 6.17
N GLU A 116 20.69 -9.08 5.69
CA GLU A 116 19.83 -9.33 4.54
C GLU A 116 18.80 -10.42 4.88
N ILE A 117 17.53 -10.13 4.63
CA ILE A 117 16.40 -11.06 4.67
C ILE A 117 16.03 -11.35 3.21
N LYS A 118 16.20 -12.59 2.77
CA LYS A 118 16.19 -12.96 1.35
C LYS A 118 15.34 -14.19 1.06
N LEU A 119 15.07 -14.42 -0.23
CA LEU A 119 14.62 -15.67 -0.80
C LEU A 119 15.74 -16.26 -1.68
N GLU A 120 16.05 -17.54 -1.48
CA GLU A 120 16.96 -18.32 -2.33
C GLU A 120 16.36 -19.70 -2.63
N GLY A 121 16.55 -20.20 -3.85
CA GLY A 121 16.11 -21.54 -4.23
C GLY A 121 14.59 -21.73 -4.09
N ASN A 122 13.84 -20.89 -4.81
CA ASN A 122 12.40 -20.63 -4.68
C ASN A 122 12.09 -19.57 -3.61
N ASP A 123 11.05 -19.82 -2.81
CA ASP A 123 10.55 -18.90 -1.80
C ASP A 123 11.04 -19.28 -0.38
N LYS A 124 12.20 -19.96 -0.26
CA LYS A 124 12.79 -20.25 1.06
C LYS A 124 13.42 -19.00 1.64
N MET A 125 13.03 -18.62 2.85
CA MET A 125 13.67 -17.49 3.53
C MET A 125 15.10 -17.86 3.92
N VAL A 126 16.03 -16.95 3.66
CA VAL A 126 17.44 -17.04 4.04
C VAL A 126 17.84 -15.72 4.71
N ILE A 127 18.55 -15.82 5.84
CA ILE A 127 19.06 -14.65 6.57
C ILE A 127 20.59 -14.66 6.52
N TYR A 128 21.18 -13.51 6.20
CA TYR A 128 22.62 -13.28 6.29
C TYR A 128 22.96 -12.19 7.31
N GLY A 129 24.06 -12.41 8.04
CA GLY A 129 24.71 -11.43 8.92
C GLY A 129 26.12 -11.13 8.43
N ASN A 130 26.24 -10.20 7.51
CA ASN A 130 27.50 -9.93 6.82
C ASN A 130 28.42 -9.05 7.67
N TYR A 131 29.73 -9.29 7.56
CA TYR A 131 30.73 -8.50 8.26
C TYR A 131 32.05 -8.39 7.49
N GLN A 132 32.90 -7.46 7.89
CA GLN A 132 34.25 -7.35 7.35
C GLN A 132 35.22 -8.29 8.05
N SER A 133 35.88 -9.16 7.27
CA SER A 133 37.02 -9.96 7.76
C SER A 133 38.19 -9.06 8.17
N SER A 134 39.15 -9.63 8.90
CA SER A 134 40.40 -8.95 9.25
C SER A 134 41.26 -8.58 8.03
N SER A 135 41.07 -9.24 6.89
CA SER A 135 41.73 -8.91 5.62
C SER A 135 41.00 -7.81 4.82
N GLY A 136 39.92 -7.26 5.36
CA GLY A 136 39.13 -6.21 4.72
C GLY A 136 38.06 -6.71 3.74
N SER A 137 37.99 -8.01 3.45
CA SER A 137 37.00 -8.61 2.56
C SER A 137 35.65 -8.80 3.25
N VAL A 138 34.55 -8.66 2.50
CA VAL A 138 33.19 -8.98 2.96
C VAL A 138 33.07 -10.49 3.22
N VAL A 139 32.55 -10.87 4.38
CA VAL A 139 32.16 -12.24 4.70
C VAL A 139 30.65 -12.34 4.69
N TYR A 140 30.13 -13.22 3.84
CA TYR A 140 28.69 -13.51 3.75
C TYR A 140 28.33 -14.69 4.65
N GLN A 141 27.88 -14.39 5.87
CA GLN A 141 27.54 -15.42 6.85
C GLN A 141 26.05 -15.74 6.81
N LYS A 142 25.70 -16.92 6.28
CA LYS A 142 24.34 -17.44 6.35
C LYS A 142 24.02 -17.84 7.80
N LEU A 143 22.98 -17.25 8.36
CA LEU A 143 22.52 -17.46 9.74
C LEU A 143 21.32 -18.40 9.80
N PHE A 144 20.46 -18.36 8.79
CA PHE A 144 19.26 -19.17 8.71
C PHE A 144 18.89 -19.47 7.26
N GLN A 145 18.27 -20.63 7.04
CA GLN A 145 17.59 -20.96 5.79
C GLN A 145 16.42 -21.90 6.07
N ASP A 146 15.24 -21.57 5.55
CA ASP A 146 14.10 -22.47 5.60
C ASP A 146 14.40 -23.79 4.86
N THR A 147 13.80 -24.88 5.35
CA THR A 147 13.84 -26.18 4.66
C THR A 147 12.73 -26.32 3.61
N GLN A 148 11.70 -25.49 3.68
CA GLN A 148 10.55 -25.47 2.78
C GLN A 148 10.28 -24.05 2.30
N ASP A 149 9.59 -23.93 1.16
CA ASP A 149 9.19 -22.63 0.62
C ASP A 149 8.15 -21.97 1.54
N LEU A 150 8.19 -20.64 1.64
CA LEU A 150 7.12 -19.88 2.26
C LEU A 150 5.79 -20.10 1.52
N VAL A 151 4.70 -20.04 2.26
CA VAL A 151 3.35 -20.16 1.72
C VAL A 151 2.93 -18.79 1.19
N ARG A 152 2.71 -18.68 -0.12
CA ARG A 152 2.19 -17.47 -0.76
C ARG A 152 0.74 -17.21 -0.36
N GLY A 153 0.37 -15.93 -0.31
CA GLY A 153 -0.93 -15.47 0.19
C GLY A 153 -1.08 -15.53 1.72
N LYS A 154 -0.05 -16.00 2.44
CA LYS A 154 -0.02 -15.99 3.91
C LYS A 154 0.75 -14.76 4.40
N TRP A 155 0.17 -14.06 5.38
CA TRP A 155 0.89 -13.05 6.17
C TRP A 155 1.81 -13.70 7.20
N TYR A 156 3.04 -13.19 7.25
CA TYR A 156 4.05 -13.54 8.24
C TYR A 156 4.38 -12.32 9.07
N THR A 157 4.54 -12.50 10.38
CA THR A 157 4.98 -11.42 11.28
C THR A 157 6.46 -11.57 11.57
N MET A 158 7.24 -10.53 11.31
CA MET A 158 8.67 -10.46 11.59
C MET A 158 8.94 -9.53 12.77
N LYS A 159 9.89 -9.92 13.62
CA LYS A 159 10.50 -9.05 14.62
C LYS A 159 12.00 -9.32 14.66
N MET A 160 12.78 -8.25 14.55
CA MET A 160 14.24 -8.26 14.61
C MET A 160 14.71 -7.33 15.72
N LEU A 161 15.68 -7.79 16.50
CA LEU A 161 16.48 -6.97 17.39
C LEU A 161 17.94 -7.15 17.01
N VAL A 162 18.65 -6.05 16.75
CA VAL A 162 20.01 -6.11 16.22
C VAL A 162 20.88 -5.02 16.79
N LYS A 163 22.15 -5.35 17.00
CA LYS A 163 23.23 -4.40 17.27
C LYS A 163 24.39 -4.67 16.31
N ILE A 164 24.75 -3.66 15.53
CA ILE A 164 25.84 -3.75 14.56
C ILE A 164 27.17 -3.47 15.25
N ASP A 165 28.12 -4.41 15.16
CA ASP A 165 29.49 -4.20 15.62
C ASP A 165 30.46 -5.12 14.87
N ALA A 166 31.33 -4.51 14.06
CA ALA A 166 32.32 -5.20 13.25
C ALA A 166 33.45 -5.83 14.09
N TYR A 167 33.59 -5.44 15.36
CA TYR A 167 34.66 -5.90 16.25
C TYR A 167 34.28 -7.14 17.06
N GLY A 168 33.03 -7.62 16.95
CA GLY A 168 32.59 -8.91 17.50
C GLY A 168 31.60 -8.84 18.65
N GLY A 169 31.22 -7.65 19.11
CA GLY A 169 30.17 -7.43 20.11
C GLY A 169 28.78 -7.22 19.51
N GLY A 170 28.59 -7.58 18.23
CA GLY A 170 27.33 -7.45 17.52
C GLY A 170 26.45 -8.67 17.75
N TYR A 171 25.15 -8.51 17.52
CA TYR A 171 24.20 -9.61 17.63
C TYR A 171 22.96 -9.33 16.80
N VAL A 172 22.22 -10.38 16.44
CA VAL A 172 20.89 -10.30 15.83
C VAL A 172 20.01 -11.45 16.30
N ASP A 173 18.82 -11.09 16.77
CA ASP A 173 17.72 -12.00 17.02
C ASP A 173 16.63 -11.74 15.99
N ILE A 174 16.13 -12.80 15.35
CA ILE A 174 15.00 -12.70 14.41
C ILE A 174 13.93 -13.71 14.80
N TYR A 175 12.70 -13.22 14.87
CA TYR A 175 11.50 -13.99 15.11
C TYR A 175 10.59 -13.91 13.89
N ARG A 176 10.00 -15.05 13.52
CA ARG A 176 8.92 -15.14 12.53
C ARG A 176 7.74 -15.84 13.16
N ASP A 177 6.57 -15.22 13.08
CA ASP A 177 5.32 -15.72 13.68
C ASP A 177 5.49 -16.06 15.18
N GLY A 178 6.30 -15.26 15.89
CA GLY A 178 6.63 -15.45 17.31
C GLY A 178 7.69 -16.51 17.61
N GLN A 179 8.13 -17.30 16.62
CA GLN A 179 9.20 -18.27 16.78
C GLN A 179 10.56 -17.64 16.46
N GLN A 180 11.55 -17.78 17.34
CA GLN A 180 12.92 -17.37 17.07
C GLN A 180 13.54 -18.28 15.99
N ILE A 181 13.98 -17.68 14.89
CA ILE A 181 14.62 -18.36 13.77
C ILE A 181 16.11 -18.02 13.65
N VAL A 182 16.55 -16.91 14.27
CA VAL A 182 17.96 -16.53 14.39
C VAL A 182 18.23 -16.10 15.84
N ASP A 183 19.32 -16.62 16.38
CA ASP A 183 20.00 -16.20 17.62
C ASP A 183 21.50 -16.20 17.29
N TYR A 184 22.03 -15.02 16.98
CA TYR A 184 23.43 -14.87 16.60
C TYR A 184 24.12 -13.78 17.40
N SER A 185 25.34 -14.06 17.85
CA SER A 185 26.28 -13.08 18.39
C SER A 185 27.65 -13.25 17.75
N GLY A 186 28.29 -12.13 17.42
CA GLY A 186 29.59 -12.11 16.78
C GLY A 186 29.86 -10.84 16.00
N LYS A 187 30.68 -10.94 14.95
CA LYS A 187 30.94 -9.81 14.06
C LYS A 187 29.72 -9.55 13.19
N LEU A 188 29.35 -8.28 13.07
CA LEU A 188 28.26 -7.84 12.22
C LEU A 188 28.54 -6.41 11.71
N GLY A 189 28.53 -6.19 10.40
CA GLY A 189 28.86 -4.91 9.78
C GLY A 189 30.36 -4.68 9.52
N TYR A 190 30.72 -3.43 9.24
CA TYR A 190 32.01 -3.08 8.62
C TYR A 190 32.86 -2.16 9.49
N LEU A 191 34.19 -2.22 9.32
CA LEU A 191 35.12 -1.37 10.06
C LEU A 191 34.83 0.11 9.75
N GLY A 192 34.74 0.94 10.78
CA GLY A 192 34.42 2.36 10.66
C GLY A 192 32.95 2.65 10.31
N GLN A 193 32.08 1.65 10.19
CA GLN A 193 30.64 1.86 10.05
C GLN A 193 30.09 2.48 11.34
N THR A 194 29.56 3.68 11.24
CA THR A 194 28.93 4.39 12.38
C THR A 194 27.41 4.41 12.28
N GLN A 195 26.87 4.23 11.07
CA GLN A 195 25.43 4.29 10.82
C GLN A 195 24.93 3.11 9.99
N THR A 196 23.64 2.84 10.11
CA THR A 196 22.89 1.90 9.27
C THR A 196 21.47 2.43 9.06
N TYR A 197 20.72 1.87 8.13
CA TYR A 197 19.33 2.24 7.89
C TYR A 197 18.53 1.07 7.33
N TRP A 198 17.21 1.11 7.49
CA TRP A 198 16.32 0.06 6.99
C TRP A 198 15.94 0.30 5.53
N ARG A 199 15.86 -0.78 4.76
CA ARG A 199 15.23 -0.83 3.44
C ARG A 199 14.36 -2.06 3.35
N GLU A 200 13.24 -1.96 2.63
CA GLU A 200 12.35 -3.08 2.35
C GLU A 200 11.72 -2.96 0.96
N GLY A 201 11.23 -4.08 0.44
CA GLY A 201 10.62 -4.17 -0.88
C GLY A 201 11.08 -5.41 -1.63
N ILE A 202 11.55 -5.24 -2.86
CA ILE A 202 12.08 -6.32 -3.70
C ILE A 202 13.35 -5.83 -4.39
N TYR A 203 14.47 -6.48 -4.11
CA TYR A 203 15.72 -6.31 -4.84
C TYR A 203 16.21 -7.68 -5.28
N ARG A 204 16.20 -7.98 -6.58
CA ARG A 204 16.49 -9.35 -7.08
C ARG A 204 17.39 -9.38 -8.30
N ALA A 205 18.03 -10.52 -8.52
CA ALA A 205 18.58 -10.83 -9.84
C ALA A 205 17.44 -11.10 -10.82
N THR A 206 17.58 -10.65 -12.07
CA THR A 206 16.62 -10.96 -13.14
C THR A 206 16.52 -12.47 -13.33
N PRO A 207 15.31 -13.08 -13.19
CA PRO A 207 15.13 -14.49 -13.42
C PRO A 207 15.11 -14.82 -14.91
N SER A 208 15.54 -16.04 -15.26
CA SER A 208 15.48 -16.50 -16.65
C SER A 208 14.04 -16.72 -17.13
N SER A 209 13.17 -17.28 -16.28
CA SER A 209 11.75 -17.55 -16.55
C SER A 209 10.87 -16.31 -16.65
N GLY A 210 11.30 -15.18 -16.09
CA GLY A 210 10.60 -13.90 -16.24
C GLY A 210 9.34 -13.75 -15.40
N GLU A 211 9.25 -14.45 -14.27
CA GLU A 211 8.14 -14.33 -13.33
C GLU A 211 8.01 -12.92 -12.73
N THR A 212 6.77 -12.46 -12.60
CA THR A 212 6.43 -11.30 -11.77
C THR A 212 6.35 -11.72 -10.31
N ILE A 213 6.90 -10.91 -9.42
CA ILE A 213 6.79 -11.09 -7.96
C ILE A 213 6.23 -9.82 -7.36
N ALA A 214 5.27 -9.98 -6.45
CA ALA A 214 4.78 -8.91 -5.62
C ALA A 214 4.80 -9.31 -4.14
N ILE A 215 5.19 -8.35 -3.30
CA ILE A 215 5.29 -8.50 -1.85
C ILE A 215 4.61 -7.31 -1.18
N ASN A 216 3.74 -7.61 -0.22
CA ASN A 216 3.05 -6.64 0.60
C ASN A 216 3.72 -6.56 1.98
N TYR A 217 3.80 -5.38 2.58
CA TYR A 217 4.35 -5.09 3.90
C TYR A 217 3.38 -4.23 4.69
N LYS A 218 3.22 -4.45 6.00
CA LYS A 218 2.41 -3.56 6.86
C LYS A 218 2.84 -3.55 8.31
N ASN A 219 2.31 -2.58 9.06
CA ASN A 219 2.56 -2.38 10.49
C ASN A 219 4.05 -2.29 10.81
N ILE A 220 4.76 -1.41 10.10
CA ILE A 220 6.19 -1.25 10.30
C ILE A 220 6.45 -0.44 11.56
N ASP A 221 7.22 -1.01 12.47
CA ASP A 221 7.60 -0.39 13.74
C ASP A 221 9.12 -0.48 13.88
N ILE A 222 9.77 0.67 13.91
CA ILE A 222 11.23 0.77 14.02
C ILE A 222 11.58 1.70 15.17
N GLU A 223 12.28 1.14 16.15
CA GLU A 223 12.75 1.86 17.33
C GLU A 223 14.26 1.66 17.52
N VAL A 224 14.93 2.67 18.07
CA VAL A 224 16.38 2.67 18.29
C VAL A 224 16.69 2.98 19.76
N GLY A 225 17.72 2.34 20.30
CA GLY A 225 18.12 2.49 21.69
C GLY A 225 17.12 1.81 22.63
N SER A 226 16.65 2.54 23.66
CA SER A 226 15.79 1.96 24.70
C SER A 226 14.43 1.46 24.20
N GLY A 227 13.95 1.98 23.06
CA GLY A 227 12.70 1.53 22.43
C GLY A 227 12.84 0.24 21.62
N ALA A 228 14.05 -0.13 21.20
CA ALA A 228 14.30 -1.20 20.23
C ALA A 228 13.68 -2.55 20.60
N ARG A 229 13.65 -2.88 21.90
CA ARG A 229 13.10 -4.16 22.38
C ARG A 229 11.56 -4.19 22.40
N SER A 230 10.94 -3.02 22.39
CA SER A 230 9.49 -2.85 22.50
C SER A 230 8.76 -2.93 21.16
N VAL A 231 9.49 -2.99 20.04
CA VAL A 231 8.85 -3.02 18.71
C VAL A 231 7.83 -4.14 18.56
N SER A 232 6.75 -3.86 17.85
CA SER A 232 5.63 -4.77 17.63
C SER A 232 4.96 -4.51 16.28
N ALA A 233 4.77 -5.55 15.48
CA ALA A 233 4.02 -5.47 14.21
C ALA A 233 2.48 -5.52 14.42
N GLY A 234 2.02 -5.20 15.64
CA GLY A 234 0.64 -5.38 16.09
C GLY A 234 0.24 -6.86 16.34
N SER A 235 -0.70 -7.08 17.26
CA SER A 235 -1.50 -8.31 17.33
C SER A 235 -2.82 -8.06 16.62
N THR A 236 -3.33 -9.02 15.83
CA THR A 236 -4.68 -8.95 15.27
C THR A 236 -5.74 -8.89 16.38
N THR A 237 -6.14 -7.68 16.78
CA THR A 237 -7.30 -7.42 17.63
C THR A 237 -7.93 -6.07 17.25
N SER A 238 -9.22 -6.10 16.87
CA SER A 238 -10.11 -4.98 16.52
C SER A 238 -10.40 -4.02 17.72
N PRO A 239 -11.12 -2.88 17.58
CA PRO A 239 -10.64 -1.54 17.92
C PRO A 239 -11.35 -0.90 19.13
N SER A 240 -10.94 0.30 19.54
CA SER A 240 -11.62 1.13 20.57
C SER A 240 -11.46 2.65 20.26
N PRO A 241 -12.29 3.56 20.83
CA PRO A 241 -13.28 4.38 20.10
C PRO A 241 -12.90 5.87 19.94
N ALA A 242 -13.67 6.56 19.10
CA ALA A 242 -13.52 7.93 18.62
C ALA A 242 -13.88 9.07 19.60
N PRO A 243 -13.54 10.33 19.24
CA PRO A 243 -14.37 11.50 19.54
C PRO A 243 -14.71 12.41 18.32
N THR A 244 -16.03 12.58 18.08
CA THR A 244 -16.94 13.72 17.73
C THR A 244 -16.42 15.09 17.19
N PRO A 245 -17.18 15.84 16.33
CA PRO A 245 -16.71 16.52 15.10
C PRO A 245 -16.89 18.06 15.01
N THR A 246 -16.54 18.70 13.85
CA THR A 246 -17.26 19.86 13.23
C THR A 246 -16.75 20.29 11.81
N GLY A 247 -17.67 20.51 10.84
CA GLY A 247 -17.61 21.57 9.77
C GLY A 247 -16.97 21.29 8.38
N SER A 248 -17.68 21.59 7.27
CA SER A 248 -17.30 21.29 5.86
C SER A 248 -16.74 22.45 5.01
N THR A 249 -15.77 22.15 4.13
CA THR A 249 -15.40 22.78 2.84
C THR A 249 -14.40 21.86 2.14
N LEU A 250 -14.49 21.53 0.84
CA LEU A 250 -13.74 20.48 0.10
C LEU A 250 -12.21 20.27 0.29
N SER A 251 -11.52 21.10 1.07
CA SER A 251 -10.30 20.75 1.81
C SER A 251 -10.53 19.93 3.10
N THR A 252 -11.79 19.49 3.38
CA THR A 252 -12.25 18.86 4.63
C THR A 252 -12.78 17.44 4.45
N TRP A 253 -12.62 16.79 3.30
CA TRP A 253 -12.76 15.33 3.23
C TRP A 253 -11.51 14.67 3.81
N ASN A 254 -11.15 15.09 5.04
CA ASN A 254 -10.12 14.50 5.87
C ASN A 254 -10.70 13.26 6.55
N GLY A 255 -11.34 12.44 5.72
CA GLY A 255 -12.00 11.20 6.09
C GLY A 255 -11.09 10.03 5.78
N GLU A 256 -11.26 8.94 6.51
CA GLU A 256 -10.48 7.73 6.27
C GLU A 256 -10.81 7.19 4.87
N LYS A 257 -9.77 6.97 4.08
CA LYS A 257 -9.91 6.58 2.68
C LYS A 257 -9.85 5.06 2.58
N PHE A 258 -10.89 4.46 2.00
CA PHE A 258 -10.95 3.04 1.71
C PHE A 258 -10.94 2.86 0.19
N VAL A 259 -10.00 2.09 -0.33
CA VAL A 259 -9.82 1.90 -1.78
C VAL A 259 -9.81 0.43 -2.10
N GLY A 260 -10.67 0.01 -3.02
CA GLY A 260 -10.68 -1.32 -3.61
C GLY A 260 -9.60 -1.48 -4.68
N GLY A 261 -9.55 -2.67 -5.24
CA GLY A 261 -8.66 -3.07 -6.33
C GLY A 261 -9.42 -3.25 -7.64
N TRP A 262 -8.91 -4.12 -8.50
CA TRP A 262 -9.48 -4.32 -9.85
C TRP A 262 -10.50 -5.46 -9.97
N ALA A 263 -10.87 -6.06 -8.84
CA ALA A 263 -11.81 -7.17 -8.75
C ALA A 263 -12.93 -6.80 -7.78
N ASP A 264 -14.04 -7.53 -7.83
CA ASP A 264 -15.16 -7.36 -6.89
C ASP A 264 -14.67 -7.34 -5.44
N ASN A 265 -14.95 -6.25 -4.72
CA ASN A 265 -14.54 -6.05 -3.35
C ASN A 265 -15.73 -5.87 -2.42
N THR A 266 -15.49 -6.14 -1.14
CA THR A 266 -16.41 -5.75 -0.07
C THR A 266 -15.65 -4.80 0.82
N ILE A 267 -16.06 -3.53 0.81
CA ILE A 267 -15.41 -2.44 1.51
C ILE A 267 -16.35 -1.96 2.61
N TYR A 268 -15.86 -2.00 3.84
CA TYR A 268 -16.53 -1.44 5.00
C TYR A 268 -15.72 -0.24 5.45
N GLY A 269 -16.35 0.93 5.42
CA GLY A 269 -15.92 2.08 6.17
C GLY A 269 -16.14 1.87 7.67
N THR A 270 -16.18 2.96 8.39
CA THR A 270 -16.07 3.03 9.85
C THR A 270 -17.21 3.88 10.40
N SER A 271 -17.05 4.41 11.61
CA SER A 271 -17.96 5.42 12.15
C SER A 271 -17.49 6.86 11.89
N GLY A 272 -16.38 7.06 11.16
CA GLY A 272 -15.86 8.36 10.77
C GLY A 272 -16.34 8.76 9.38
N ASN A 273 -16.08 10.00 8.96
CA ASN A 273 -16.29 10.38 7.56
C ASN A 273 -15.34 9.58 6.70
N ASN A 274 -15.83 8.87 5.70
CA ASN A 274 -15.01 8.00 4.89
C ASN A 274 -15.03 8.38 3.42
N MET A 275 -13.99 8.02 2.68
CA MET A 275 -13.99 8.11 1.22
C MET A 275 -13.82 6.70 0.66
N LEU A 276 -14.88 6.12 0.12
CA LEU A 276 -14.91 4.74 -0.37
C LEU A 276 -14.80 4.75 -1.89
N TYR A 277 -13.69 4.21 -2.40
CA TYR A 277 -13.44 4.01 -3.82
C TYR A 277 -13.55 2.53 -4.11
N GLY A 278 -14.58 2.08 -4.85
CA GLY A 278 -14.66 0.68 -5.30
C GLY A 278 -13.54 0.31 -6.28
N LYS A 279 -13.22 1.26 -7.17
CA LYS A 279 -12.36 1.09 -8.35
C LYS A 279 -13.07 0.30 -9.43
N THR A 280 -12.52 -0.82 -9.91
CA THR A 280 -13.15 -1.58 -10.99
C THR A 280 -13.60 -2.93 -10.46
N GLY A 281 -14.81 -3.36 -10.82
CA GLY A 281 -15.40 -4.59 -10.33
C GLY A 281 -16.81 -4.29 -9.83
N ASN A 282 -17.59 -5.31 -9.46
CA ASN A 282 -18.87 -5.07 -8.82
C ASN A 282 -18.65 -5.03 -7.31
N ASP A 283 -18.45 -3.83 -6.78
CA ASP A 283 -18.08 -3.68 -5.38
C ASP A 283 -19.31 -3.60 -4.47
N THR A 284 -19.13 -4.02 -3.22
CA THR A 284 -20.10 -3.78 -2.14
C THR A 284 -19.49 -2.81 -1.14
N LEU A 285 -20.02 -1.59 -1.10
CA LEU A 285 -19.53 -0.48 -0.29
C LEU A 285 -20.50 -0.24 0.87
N THR A 286 -19.99 -0.15 2.08
CA THR A 286 -20.76 0.20 3.29
C THR A 286 -20.00 1.33 3.97
N GLY A 287 -20.55 2.55 4.00
CA GLY A 287 -19.87 3.72 4.56
C GLY A 287 -19.75 3.64 6.07
N GLY A 288 -20.82 3.18 6.73
CA GLY A 288 -20.96 3.10 8.16
C GLY A 288 -21.67 4.33 8.72
N ALA A 289 -21.12 4.91 9.79
CA ALA A 289 -21.65 6.16 10.33
C ALA A 289 -20.67 7.29 9.99
N GLY A 290 -21.15 8.52 9.89
CA GLY A 290 -20.31 9.64 9.47
C GLY A 290 -20.88 10.28 8.21
N LYS A 291 -20.10 11.18 7.61
CA LYS A 291 -20.39 11.76 6.31
C LYS A 291 -19.49 11.10 5.29
N ASP A 292 -20.02 10.11 4.58
CA ASP A 292 -19.23 9.27 3.70
C ASP A 292 -19.31 9.75 2.26
N ALA A 293 -18.21 9.61 1.54
CA ALA A 293 -18.09 9.91 0.14
C ALA A 293 -17.89 8.60 -0.63
N PHE A 294 -18.88 8.18 -1.40
CA PHE A 294 -18.75 7.04 -2.30
C PHE A 294 -18.26 7.54 -3.65
N VAL A 295 -16.99 7.24 -3.97
CA VAL A 295 -16.26 7.86 -5.08
C VAL A 295 -16.21 6.93 -6.29
N PHE A 296 -16.75 7.42 -7.39
CA PHE A 296 -16.73 6.79 -8.70
C PHE A 296 -15.69 7.50 -9.57
N ASP A 297 -14.54 6.86 -9.75
CA ASP A 297 -13.41 7.40 -10.52
C ASP A 297 -12.87 6.43 -11.59
N THR A 298 -13.70 5.47 -11.99
CA THR A 298 -13.42 4.48 -13.04
C THR A 298 -14.61 4.36 -14.00
N GLN A 299 -14.35 3.88 -15.22
CA GLN A 299 -15.37 3.75 -16.25
C GLN A 299 -16.52 2.85 -15.78
N PRO A 300 -17.78 3.32 -15.75
CA PRO A 300 -18.91 2.47 -15.41
C PRO A 300 -19.23 1.48 -16.53
N GLY A 301 -19.82 0.34 -16.19
CA GLY A 301 -20.17 -0.69 -17.18
C GLY A 301 -20.87 -1.89 -16.55
N SER A 302 -21.23 -2.89 -17.38
CA SER A 302 -21.94 -4.08 -16.90
C SER A 302 -21.14 -4.95 -15.91
N THR A 303 -19.83 -4.74 -15.83
CA THR A 303 -18.92 -5.42 -14.90
C THR A 303 -18.38 -4.48 -13.81
N ASN A 304 -18.91 -3.26 -13.73
CA ASN A 304 -18.50 -2.23 -12.79
C ASN A 304 -19.76 -1.50 -12.28
N GLN A 305 -20.60 -2.25 -11.56
CA GLN A 305 -21.85 -1.75 -10.97
C GLN A 305 -21.84 -2.00 -9.47
N ASP A 306 -21.54 -0.95 -8.72
CA ASP A 306 -21.36 -1.09 -7.27
C ASP A 306 -22.69 -1.20 -6.54
N THR A 307 -22.62 -1.67 -5.30
CA THR A 307 -23.73 -1.72 -4.35
C THR A 307 -23.34 -0.95 -3.10
N ILE A 308 -24.00 0.18 -2.86
CA ILE A 308 -23.86 0.96 -1.63
C ILE A 308 -24.95 0.53 -0.65
N LYS A 309 -24.55 0.00 0.51
CA LYS A 309 -25.46 -0.69 1.44
C LYS A 309 -26.23 0.23 2.38
N ASP A 310 -25.68 1.39 2.73
CA ASP A 310 -26.14 2.18 3.88
C ASP A 310 -26.16 3.70 3.64
N PHE A 311 -26.18 4.13 2.38
CA PHE A 311 -26.19 5.54 2.00
C PHE A 311 -27.26 6.36 2.73
N ASN A 312 -26.82 7.40 3.43
CA ASN A 312 -27.65 8.34 4.15
C ASN A 312 -27.73 9.68 3.41
N VAL A 313 -28.92 10.01 2.90
CA VAL A 313 -29.17 11.24 2.12
C VAL A 313 -28.90 12.56 2.86
N TYR A 314 -28.75 12.55 4.17
CA TYR A 314 -28.46 13.74 4.97
C TYR A 314 -26.96 13.97 5.18
N ASP A 315 -26.17 12.91 5.15
CA ASP A 315 -24.77 12.93 5.59
C ASP A 315 -23.82 12.57 4.43
N ASP A 316 -24.20 11.60 3.60
CA ASP A 316 -23.32 11.02 2.60
C ASP A 316 -23.42 11.73 1.25
N THR A 317 -22.34 11.59 0.48
CA THR A 317 -22.15 12.17 -0.84
C THR A 317 -21.70 11.10 -1.82
N ILE A 318 -22.24 11.15 -3.03
CA ILE A 318 -21.71 10.40 -4.17
C ILE A 318 -20.80 11.35 -4.93
N VAL A 319 -19.53 10.96 -5.08
CA VAL A 319 -18.53 11.77 -5.75
C VAL A 319 -18.22 11.16 -7.10
N LEU A 320 -18.24 11.97 -8.16
CA LEU A 320 -17.99 11.52 -9.53
C LEU A 320 -16.81 12.30 -10.14
N GLU A 321 -15.86 11.58 -10.72
CA GLU A 321 -14.70 12.17 -11.41
C GLU A 321 -15.08 12.65 -12.81
N ASN A 322 -14.94 13.96 -13.08
CA ASN A 322 -15.32 14.53 -14.38
C ASN A 322 -14.49 13.97 -15.55
N ALA A 323 -13.27 13.47 -15.29
CA ALA A 323 -12.48 12.83 -16.34
C ALA A 323 -13.11 11.53 -16.85
N ILE A 324 -13.97 10.90 -16.05
CA ILE A 324 -14.75 9.70 -16.41
C ILE A 324 -16.15 10.08 -16.86
N PHE A 325 -16.82 10.93 -16.08
CA PHE A 325 -18.17 11.39 -16.32
C PHE A 325 -18.14 12.71 -17.09
N THR A 326 -17.62 12.66 -18.32
CA THR A 326 -17.15 13.84 -19.07
C THR A 326 -18.21 14.88 -19.43
N THR A 327 -19.50 14.60 -19.25
CA THR A 327 -20.58 15.59 -19.43
C THR A 327 -20.95 16.30 -18.14
N LEU A 328 -20.37 15.90 -17.01
CA LEU A 328 -20.51 16.57 -15.71
C LEU A 328 -19.39 17.61 -15.56
N GLN A 329 -19.76 18.78 -15.06
CA GLN A 329 -18.82 19.84 -14.73
C GLN A 329 -18.39 19.74 -13.27
N ALA A 330 -17.09 19.89 -13.00
CA ALA A 330 -16.54 19.95 -11.65
C ALA A 330 -17.29 20.96 -10.75
N GLY A 331 -17.54 20.56 -9.50
CA GLY A 331 -18.29 21.32 -8.51
C GLY A 331 -19.61 20.65 -8.12
N SER A 332 -20.50 21.45 -7.53
CA SER A 332 -21.84 20.98 -7.16
C SER A 332 -22.69 20.67 -8.39
N LEU A 333 -23.45 19.58 -8.35
CA LEU A 333 -24.36 19.22 -9.42
C LEU A 333 -25.54 20.22 -9.49
N PRO A 334 -25.84 20.81 -10.66
CA PRO A 334 -27.03 21.63 -10.84
C PRO A 334 -28.31 20.84 -10.54
N SER A 335 -29.31 21.47 -9.92
CA SER A 335 -30.56 20.76 -9.55
C SER A 335 -31.31 20.19 -10.74
N GLY A 336 -31.17 20.79 -11.93
CA GLY A 336 -31.78 20.30 -13.17
C GLY A 336 -31.02 19.16 -13.85
N ALA A 337 -29.86 18.74 -13.30
CA ALA A 337 -29.10 17.61 -13.84
C ALA A 337 -29.34 16.30 -13.06
N PHE A 338 -30.24 16.30 -12.08
CA PHE A 338 -30.60 15.12 -11.29
C PHE A 338 -32.10 14.90 -11.29
N TYR A 339 -32.49 13.65 -11.55
CA TYR A 339 -33.88 13.23 -11.53
C TYR A 339 -34.12 11.95 -10.73
N ILE A 340 -35.27 11.86 -10.06
CA ILE A 340 -35.75 10.63 -9.44
C ILE A 340 -36.80 10.00 -10.33
N GLY A 341 -36.48 8.86 -10.92
CA GLY A 341 -37.37 8.10 -11.81
C GLY A 341 -36.65 6.94 -12.48
N ALA A 342 -37.37 6.16 -13.30
CA ALA A 342 -36.82 4.98 -13.97
C ALA A 342 -35.94 5.31 -15.20
N ARG A 343 -35.92 6.57 -15.65
CA ARG A 343 -35.19 7.08 -16.81
C ARG A 343 -35.11 8.61 -16.75
N ALA A 344 -34.28 9.22 -17.59
CA ALA A 344 -34.20 10.67 -17.71
C ALA A 344 -35.59 11.28 -18.03
N HIS A 345 -35.88 12.40 -17.39
CA HIS A 345 -37.10 13.18 -17.54
C HIS A 345 -36.99 14.16 -18.70
N ASP A 346 -35.84 14.81 -18.83
CA ASP A 346 -35.51 15.75 -19.89
C ASP A 346 -34.02 15.75 -20.21
N GLY A 347 -33.68 16.42 -21.31
CA GLY A 347 -32.32 16.44 -21.89
C GLY A 347 -31.21 17.01 -21.03
N ASP A 348 -31.51 17.59 -19.87
CA ASP A 348 -30.51 18.14 -18.95
C ASP A 348 -30.14 17.15 -17.83
N ASP A 349 -30.93 16.09 -17.64
CA ASP A 349 -30.63 15.06 -16.66
C ASP A 349 -29.33 14.33 -16.99
N ARG A 350 -28.47 14.19 -15.98
CA ARG A 350 -27.19 13.46 -16.08
C ARG A 350 -27.10 12.34 -15.07
N LEU A 351 -27.79 12.46 -13.95
CA LEU A 351 -27.85 11.45 -12.90
C LEU A 351 -29.30 11.12 -12.59
N ILE A 352 -29.63 9.83 -12.64
CA ILE A 352 -30.99 9.34 -12.45
C ILE A 352 -30.99 8.28 -11.37
N TYR A 353 -31.80 8.50 -10.33
CA TYR A 353 -32.01 7.52 -9.27
C TYR A 353 -33.42 6.92 -9.38
N ASP A 354 -33.50 5.62 -9.71
CA ASP A 354 -34.74 4.88 -9.69
C ASP A 354 -35.12 4.54 -8.25
N SER A 355 -36.00 5.35 -7.66
CA SER A 355 -36.47 5.14 -6.28
C SER A 355 -37.21 3.81 -6.06
N GLY A 356 -37.71 3.15 -7.11
CA GLY A 356 -38.37 1.86 -7.01
C GLY A 356 -37.39 0.70 -6.86
N THR A 357 -36.24 0.76 -7.53
CA THR A 357 -35.23 -0.31 -7.53
C THR A 357 -33.96 0.02 -6.76
N GLY A 358 -33.73 1.29 -6.43
CA GLY A 358 -32.49 1.80 -5.85
C GLY A 358 -31.36 1.97 -6.87
N ALA A 359 -31.61 1.80 -8.17
CA ALA A 359 -30.54 1.89 -9.17
C ALA A 359 -30.19 3.35 -9.47
N LEU A 360 -28.89 3.65 -9.49
CA LEU A 360 -28.35 4.94 -9.88
C LEU A 360 -27.67 4.83 -11.25
N TYR A 361 -28.03 5.73 -12.15
CA TYR A 361 -27.56 5.77 -13.51
C TYR A 361 -26.86 7.10 -13.79
N TYR A 362 -25.82 7.02 -14.61
CA TYR A 362 -25.28 8.16 -15.33
C TYR A 362 -25.81 8.13 -16.77
N ASP A 363 -26.32 9.26 -17.23
CA ASP A 363 -26.84 9.43 -18.58
C ASP A 363 -26.11 10.60 -19.26
N ALA A 364 -25.23 10.27 -20.21
CA ALA A 364 -24.40 11.26 -20.85
C ALA A 364 -25.16 12.15 -21.84
N ASP A 365 -26.24 11.64 -22.46
CA ASP A 365 -27.04 12.40 -23.41
C ASP A 365 -28.31 13.02 -22.79
N GLY A 366 -28.75 12.46 -21.66
CA GLY A 366 -29.89 12.94 -20.89
C GLY A 366 -31.24 12.65 -21.52
N TRP A 367 -31.34 11.80 -22.55
CA TRP A 367 -32.60 11.54 -23.24
C TRP A 367 -33.04 10.07 -23.17
N GLY A 368 -34.08 9.81 -22.39
CA GLY A 368 -34.70 8.50 -22.33
C GLY A 368 -33.84 7.49 -21.56
N SER A 369 -33.63 6.30 -22.14
CA SER A 369 -32.84 5.21 -21.50
C SER A 369 -31.73 4.66 -22.40
N SER A 370 -31.63 5.19 -23.62
CA SER A 370 -30.59 4.79 -24.57
C SER A 370 -29.35 5.59 -24.22
N GLY A 371 -28.27 4.95 -23.78
CA GLY A 371 -27.04 5.65 -23.41
C GLY A 371 -26.83 5.83 -21.90
N SER A 372 -27.85 5.54 -21.08
CA SER A 372 -27.67 5.50 -19.62
C SER A 372 -26.92 4.25 -19.19
N VAL A 373 -25.97 4.42 -18.26
CA VAL A 373 -25.16 3.35 -17.69
C VAL A 373 -25.42 3.31 -16.20
N LYS A 374 -25.77 2.13 -15.68
CA LYS A 374 -25.90 1.93 -14.24
C LYS A 374 -24.52 2.01 -13.60
N ILE A 375 -24.39 2.86 -12.58
CA ILE A 375 -23.13 3.06 -11.85
C ILE A 375 -23.18 2.42 -10.46
N ALA A 376 -24.36 2.43 -9.82
CA ALA A 376 -24.51 1.88 -8.48
C ALA A 376 -25.93 1.36 -8.21
N THR A 377 -26.06 0.60 -7.13
CA THR A 377 -27.32 0.24 -6.48
C THR A 377 -27.28 0.72 -5.04
N LEU A 378 -28.26 1.51 -4.64
CA LEU A 378 -28.48 1.97 -3.27
C LEU A 378 -29.76 1.33 -2.70
N ALA A 379 -30.10 1.63 -1.44
CA ALA A 379 -31.42 1.30 -0.91
C ALA A 379 -32.51 1.96 -1.77
N ALA A 380 -33.68 1.33 -1.90
CA ALA A 380 -34.84 1.92 -2.59
C ALA A 380 -35.54 2.99 -1.71
N GLY A 381 -36.24 3.93 -2.33
CA GLY A 381 -37.04 4.95 -1.65
C GLY A 381 -36.25 6.09 -0.99
N LEU A 382 -34.97 6.27 -1.32
CA LEU A 382 -34.17 7.38 -0.80
C LEU A 382 -34.67 8.73 -1.33
N LYS A 383 -34.72 9.74 -0.45
CA LYS A 383 -35.12 11.11 -0.81
C LYS A 383 -33.91 11.93 -1.28
N MET A 384 -33.24 11.45 -2.32
CA MET A 384 -32.04 12.07 -2.85
C MET A 384 -32.34 13.42 -3.52
N THR A 385 -31.33 14.27 -3.61
CA THR A 385 -31.36 15.50 -4.39
C THR A 385 -30.01 15.69 -5.09
N ALA A 386 -29.90 16.68 -5.98
CA ALA A 386 -28.62 17.04 -6.59
C ALA A 386 -27.53 17.39 -5.55
N ALA A 387 -27.90 17.80 -4.33
CA ALA A 387 -26.96 18.09 -3.25
C ALA A 387 -26.24 16.85 -2.71
N ASN A 388 -26.73 15.64 -3.01
CA ASN A 388 -26.05 14.40 -2.66
C ASN A 388 -24.91 14.04 -3.62
N PHE A 389 -24.66 14.86 -4.63
CA PHE A 389 -23.64 14.62 -5.65
C PHE A 389 -22.61 15.74 -5.66
N TYR A 390 -21.35 15.35 -5.80
CA TYR A 390 -20.26 16.28 -6.00
C TYR A 390 -19.35 15.80 -7.14
N ILE A 391 -18.98 16.72 -8.02
CA ILE A 391 -18.14 16.41 -9.18
C ILE A 391 -16.73 16.93 -8.92
N ILE A 392 -15.73 16.07 -9.00
CA ILE A 392 -14.31 16.43 -8.86
C ILE A 392 -13.66 16.60 -10.22
#